data_AF-A0A845LGT0-F1
#
_entry.id   AF-A0A845LGT0-F1
#
_cell.length_a   1.000
_cell.length_b   1.000
_cell.length_c   1.000
_cell.angle_alpha   90.00
_cell.angle_beta   90.00
_cell.angle_gamma   90.00
#
_symmetry.space_group_name_H-M   'P 1'
#
loop_
_entity.id
_entity.type
_entity.pdbx_description
1 polymer ?
#
loop_
_entity_poly.entity_id
_entity_poly.type
_entity_poly.pdbx_seq_one_letter_code
_entity_poly.pdbx_strand_id
1 'polypeptide(L)'
;MARIIPLQIPTDYPVGDVIAYLIDDKKKVLIDTGPPSPKAMTCLRQQLSAAGCELRDLDDIIITHYHIDHFGLAHLLYEEAQIAITMHSLDHYSFTTEQTVAKMLMQGWALPTDMVQKMERSAKGIFIPEAYRRKDVQYKWIQEEERLDTGEFQFQIIHTPGHSLGHVALWEAKQGWLLSGDLLLQQIVPNPYLSQVAGQRIRTLPLFFNSLDKIDAVGPKICFPSHGPSFHYDREIVQRLKRHFIDKALAVFEILHERKQADLITLAQALYPKEILRDGFGVFSKVIGCLDLLEELGLIQYEKGTVHPVIQNTGWARQRLVERHGLDKSAHGAGLAGRFTGSAISGQQRT
;
A
#
# COMPACT_ATOMS: atom_id res chain seq x y z
N MET A 1 -7.58 1.94 32.85
CA MET A 1 -8.36 1.15 31.88
C MET A 1 -7.56 1.14 30.60
N ALA A 2 -7.46 -0.03 29.96
CA ALA A 2 -6.75 -0.13 28.70
C ALA A 2 -7.40 0.74 27.61
N ARG A 3 -6.59 1.38 26.78
CA ARG A 3 -7.06 2.27 25.70
C ARG A 3 -6.12 2.27 24.50
N ILE A 4 -6.67 2.56 23.33
CA ILE A 4 -5.91 2.83 22.10
C ILE A 4 -6.03 4.32 21.80
N ILE A 5 -4.90 4.99 21.64
CA ILE A 5 -4.83 6.44 21.49
C ILE A 5 -4.22 6.75 20.12
N PRO A 6 -4.97 7.39 19.20
CA PRO A 6 -4.41 7.84 17.93
C PRO A 6 -3.47 9.03 18.16
N LEU A 7 -2.30 8.98 17.53
CA LEU A 7 -1.28 10.02 17.53
C LEU A 7 -1.14 10.51 16.09
N GLN A 8 -1.71 11.68 15.78
CA GLN A 8 -1.73 12.22 14.42
C GLN A 8 -0.40 12.94 14.14
N ILE A 9 0.44 12.36 13.30
CA ILE A 9 1.80 12.84 13.03
C ILE A 9 1.82 13.50 11.64
N PRO A 10 2.30 14.76 11.53
CA PRO A 10 2.32 15.45 10.25
C PRO A 10 3.34 14.85 9.28
N THR A 11 2.95 14.74 8.01
CA THR A 11 3.86 14.39 6.91
C THR A 11 3.88 15.49 5.85
N ASP A 12 4.94 15.52 5.05
CA ASP A 12 5.03 16.36 3.85
C ASP A 12 4.58 15.59 2.58
N TYR A 13 4.00 14.40 2.75
CA TYR A 13 3.62 13.52 1.64
C TYR A 13 2.18 13.77 1.19
N PRO A 14 1.85 13.53 -0.10
CA PRO A 14 0.51 13.79 -0.63
C PRO A 14 -0.63 13.03 0.06
N VAL A 15 -0.34 11.93 0.76
CA VAL A 15 -1.31 11.11 1.50
C VAL A 15 -1.86 11.84 2.74
N GLY A 16 -1.15 12.86 3.23
CA GLY A 16 -1.49 13.62 4.42
C GLY A 16 -0.84 13.07 5.69
N ASP A 17 -1.39 13.43 6.84
CA ASP A 17 -0.88 12.99 8.14
C ASP A 17 -0.98 11.46 8.28
N VAL A 18 -0.03 10.88 9.00
CA VAL A 18 -0.02 9.47 9.39
C VAL A 18 -0.47 9.35 10.84
N ILE A 19 -1.26 8.33 11.15
CA ILE A 19 -1.75 8.05 12.49
C ILE A 19 -0.97 6.88 13.05
N ALA A 20 -0.08 7.17 14.00
CA ALA A 20 0.48 6.15 14.88
C ALA A 20 -0.53 5.85 16.00
N TYR A 21 -0.43 4.68 16.62
CA TYR A 21 -1.32 4.31 17.72
C TYR A 21 -0.53 3.92 18.96
N LEU A 22 -0.81 4.57 20.09
CA LEU A 22 -0.36 4.10 21.40
C LEU A 22 -1.41 3.16 21.98
N ILE A 23 -1.03 1.90 22.16
CA ILE A 23 -1.77 0.94 22.99
C ILE A 23 -1.30 1.16 24.42
N ASP A 24 -2.14 1.76 25.26
CA ASP A 24 -1.88 2.04 26.67
C ASP A 24 -2.67 1.06 27.54
N ASP A 25 -2.00 -0.04 27.91
CA ASP A 25 -2.51 -1.16 28.70
C ASP A 25 -1.43 -1.56 29.75
N LYS A 26 -1.41 -2.80 30.24
CA LYS A 26 -0.32 -3.30 31.11
C LYS A 26 1.04 -3.21 30.43
N LYS A 27 1.08 -3.36 29.10
CA LYS A 27 2.21 -3.00 28.26
C LYS A 27 1.84 -1.81 27.38
N LYS A 28 2.79 -0.89 27.21
CA LYS A 28 2.66 0.25 26.30
C LYS A 28 3.35 -0.06 24.99
N VAL A 29 2.58 -0.12 23.91
CA VAL A 29 3.09 -0.45 22.58
C VAL A 29 2.78 0.69 21.63
N LEU A 30 3.79 1.15 20.92
CA LEU A 30 3.63 2.12 19.85
C LEU A 30 3.54 1.40 18.51
N ILE A 31 2.46 1.64 17.77
CA ILE A 31 2.23 1.13 16.41
C ILE A 31 2.53 2.25 15.42
N ASP A 32 3.52 2.02 14.55
CA ASP A 32 4.10 3.01 13.64
C ASP A 32 4.69 4.24 14.34
N THR A 33 5.54 4.99 13.64
CA THR A 33 6.40 6.00 14.27
C THR A 33 6.40 7.36 13.60
N GLY A 34 5.93 7.48 12.35
CA GLY A 34 5.96 8.76 11.64
C GLY A 34 7.18 8.95 10.72
N PRO A 35 7.17 10.00 9.88
CA PRO A 35 8.26 10.30 8.95
C PRO A 35 9.52 10.83 9.66
N PRO A 36 10.73 10.68 9.08
CA PRO A 36 11.99 11.04 9.70
C PRO A 36 12.24 12.57 9.67
N SER A 37 11.40 13.33 10.39
CA SER A 37 11.51 14.79 10.48
C SER A 37 11.51 15.29 11.93
N PRO A 38 12.21 16.40 12.23
CA PRO A 38 12.15 17.02 13.56
C PRO A 38 10.73 17.42 13.97
N LYS A 39 9.91 17.86 13.01
CA LYS A 39 8.50 18.22 13.24
C LYS A 39 7.69 17.00 13.68
N ALA A 40 7.83 15.87 12.99
CA ALA A 40 7.16 14.62 13.35
C ALA A 40 7.60 14.12 14.73
N MET A 41 8.90 14.13 15.01
CA MET A 41 9.43 13.70 16.31
C MET A 41 8.91 14.58 17.46
N THR A 42 8.88 15.90 17.26
CA THR A 42 8.35 16.84 18.25
C THR A 42 6.87 16.58 18.50
N CYS A 43 6.10 16.36 17.44
CA CYS A 43 4.67 16.07 17.51
C CYS A 43 4.37 14.74 18.21
N LEU A 44 5.14 13.68 17.90
CA LEU A 44 5.02 12.37 18.54
C LEU A 44 5.26 12.48 20.06
N ARG A 45 6.36 13.12 20.47
CA ARG A 45 6.67 13.31 21.91
C ARG A 45 5.58 14.10 22.63
N GLN A 46 5.07 15.17 22.03
CA GLN A 46 4.00 15.98 22.62
C GLN A 46 2.72 15.17 22.83
N GLN A 47 2.32 14.36 21.85
CA GLN A 47 1.10 13.55 21.95
C GLN A 47 1.25 12.36 22.91
N LEU A 48 2.42 11.71 22.94
CA LEU A 48 2.73 10.69 23.95
C LEU A 48 2.65 11.29 25.37
N SER A 49 3.31 12.43 25.59
CA SER A 49 3.31 13.09 26.90
C SER A 49 1.90 13.54 27.32
N ALA A 50 1.10 14.05 26.38
CA ALA A 50 -0.31 14.37 26.60
C ALA A 50 -1.17 13.12 26.93
N ALA A 51 -0.77 11.95 26.43
CA ALA A 51 -1.35 10.66 26.80
C ALA A 51 -0.84 10.14 28.16
N GLY A 52 0.14 10.79 28.79
CA GLY A 52 0.75 10.33 30.04
C GLY A 52 1.80 9.22 29.84
N CYS A 53 2.43 9.18 28.67
CA CYS A 53 3.48 8.23 28.30
C CYS A 53 4.71 8.99 27.81
N GLU A 54 5.90 8.62 28.27
CA GLU A 54 7.16 9.05 27.67
C GLU A 54 7.75 7.92 26.81
N LEU A 55 8.71 8.24 25.95
CA LEU A 55 9.35 7.22 25.07
C LEU A 55 9.96 6.06 25.86
N ARG A 56 10.55 6.35 27.02
CA ARG A 56 11.14 5.34 27.91
C ARG A 56 10.12 4.42 28.60
N ASP A 57 8.83 4.79 28.56
CA ASP A 57 7.76 4.02 29.18
C ASP A 57 7.17 2.99 28.21
N LEU A 58 7.59 3.00 26.95
CA LEU A 58 7.18 2.04 25.93
C LEU A 58 7.91 0.70 26.15
N ASP A 59 7.16 -0.38 26.00
CA ASP A 59 7.67 -1.76 26.09
C ASP A 59 8.07 -2.32 24.71
N ASP A 60 7.42 -1.85 23.64
CA ASP A 60 7.66 -2.29 22.28
C ASP A 60 7.27 -1.22 21.25
N ILE A 61 7.91 -1.30 20.08
CA ILE A 61 7.56 -0.50 18.90
C ILE A 61 7.29 -1.49 17.77
N ILE A 62 6.06 -1.54 17.30
CA ILE A 62 5.65 -2.40 16.19
C ILE A 62 5.45 -1.54 14.95
N ILE A 63 6.07 -1.94 13.85
CA ILE A 63 5.92 -1.27 12.57
C ILE A 63 5.01 -2.12 11.68
N THR A 64 3.91 -1.53 11.20
CA THR A 64 2.98 -2.19 10.29
C THR A 64 3.66 -2.53 8.98
N HIS A 65 4.43 -1.59 8.43
CA HIS A 65 5.24 -1.77 7.24
C HIS A 65 6.37 -0.75 7.09
N TYR A 66 7.33 -1.01 6.21
CA TYR A 66 8.57 -0.24 6.14
C TYR A 66 8.48 1.15 5.51
N HIS A 67 7.32 1.61 5.01
CA HIS A 67 7.27 2.90 4.34
C HIS A 67 7.69 4.05 5.26
N ILE A 68 8.23 5.10 4.65
CA ILE A 68 8.96 6.16 5.35
C ILE A 68 8.15 6.91 6.39
N ASP A 69 6.86 7.08 6.18
CA ASP A 69 5.92 7.67 7.12
C ASP A 69 5.53 6.74 8.28
N HIS A 70 5.80 5.44 8.21
CA HIS A 70 5.51 4.49 9.28
C HIS A 70 6.77 4.14 10.08
N PHE A 71 7.86 3.84 9.38
CA PHE A 71 9.12 3.42 9.97
C PHE A 71 10.09 4.58 10.26
N GLY A 72 9.85 5.77 9.70
CA GLY A 72 10.81 6.87 9.64
C GLY A 72 11.50 7.22 10.95
N LEU A 73 10.75 7.30 12.06
CA LEU A 73 11.31 7.63 13.37
C LEU A 73 11.82 6.42 14.16
N ALA A 74 11.52 5.18 13.75
CA ALA A 74 11.83 3.96 14.52
C ALA A 74 13.30 3.87 14.96
N HIS A 75 14.25 4.17 14.07
CA HIS A 75 15.67 4.12 14.41
C HIS A 75 16.11 5.23 15.39
N LEU A 76 15.49 6.41 15.35
CA LEU A 76 15.74 7.49 16.33
C LEU A 76 15.16 7.12 17.70
N LEU A 77 13.99 6.48 17.70
CA LEU A 77 13.37 5.96 18.93
C LEU A 77 14.22 4.85 19.54
N TYR A 78 14.79 3.95 18.72
CA TYR A 78 15.74 2.95 19.20
C TYR A 78 16.97 3.60 19.85
N GLU A 79 17.53 4.65 19.25
CA GLU A 79 18.69 5.36 19.80
C GLU A 79 18.40 5.95 21.18
N GLU A 80 17.25 6.60 21.35
CA GLU A 80 16.88 7.28 22.58
C GLU A 80 16.38 6.34 23.69
N ALA A 81 15.56 5.34 23.34
CA ALA A 81 14.86 4.49 24.29
C ALA A 81 15.43 3.07 24.41
N GLN A 82 16.31 2.65 23.49
CA GLN A 82 16.89 1.29 23.43
C GLN A 82 15.81 0.18 23.35
N ILE A 83 14.67 0.48 22.74
CA ILE A 83 13.55 -0.45 22.54
C ILE A 83 13.69 -1.12 21.19
N ALA A 84 13.72 -2.46 21.17
CA ALA A 84 13.80 -3.22 19.92
C ALA A 84 12.62 -2.89 18.99
N ILE A 85 12.88 -2.89 17.68
CA ILE A 85 11.86 -2.65 16.67
C ILE A 85 11.28 -3.97 16.20
N THR A 86 9.99 -4.16 16.42
CA THR A 86 9.25 -5.35 16.00
C THR A 86 8.61 -5.09 14.62
N MET A 87 8.88 -5.95 13.65
CA MET A 87 8.29 -5.83 12.30
C MET A 87 8.37 -7.14 11.52
N HIS A 88 7.69 -7.22 10.38
CA HIS A 88 7.76 -8.39 9.54
C HIS A 88 9.10 -8.48 8.78
N SER A 89 9.67 -9.68 8.72
CA SER A 89 11.00 -9.92 8.13
C SER A 89 11.09 -9.57 6.64
N LEU A 90 10.01 -9.74 5.87
CA LEU A 90 9.95 -9.35 4.45
C LEU A 90 10.04 -7.83 4.24
N ASP A 91 9.53 -7.05 5.18
CA ASP A 91 9.64 -5.59 5.12
C ASP A 91 11.02 -5.14 5.58
N HIS A 92 11.59 -5.80 6.58
CA HIS A 92 13.00 -5.62 6.90
C HIS A 92 13.93 -5.94 5.74
N TYR A 93 13.72 -7.09 5.08
CA TYR A 93 14.41 -7.41 3.83
C TYR A 93 14.23 -6.31 2.79
N SER A 94 13.00 -5.78 2.67
CA SER A 94 12.70 -4.79 1.65
C SER A 94 13.44 -3.48 1.83
N PHE A 95 13.50 -2.94 3.05
CA PHE A 95 14.21 -1.69 3.26
C PHE A 95 15.73 -1.89 3.41
N THR A 96 16.24 -3.04 3.85
CA THR A 96 17.69 -3.25 4.05
C THR A 96 18.44 -3.69 2.80
N THR A 97 17.73 -4.20 1.79
CA THR A 97 18.35 -4.55 0.51
C THR A 97 18.34 -3.38 -0.47
N GLU A 98 19.25 -3.42 -1.44
CA GLU A 98 19.30 -2.43 -2.52
C GLU A 98 18.10 -2.61 -3.47
N GLN A 99 16.96 -2.08 -3.04
CA GLN A 99 15.74 -1.92 -3.83
C GLN A 99 15.83 -0.65 -4.66
N THR A 100 16.44 -0.73 -5.84
CA THR A 100 16.33 0.38 -6.80
C THR A 100 15.06 0.22 -7.61
N VAL A 101 14.34 1.32 -7.78
CA VAL A 101 13.21 1.40 -8.71
C VAL A 101 13.65 0.94 -10.11
N ALA A 102 14.90 1.22 -10.49
CA ALA A 102 15.51 0.70 -11.70
C ALA A 102 15.49 -0.84 -11.78
N LYS A 103 15.94 -1.56 -10.75
CA LYS A 103 15.88 -3.03 -10.75
C LYS A 103 14.45 -3.54 -10.86
N MET A 104 13.49 -2.88 -10.22
CA MET A 104 12.08 -3.31 -10.25
C MET A 104 11.43 -3.07 -11.62
N LEU A 105 11.72 -1.93 -12.25
CA LEU A 105 11.05 -1.50 -13.48
C LEU A 105 11.78 -1.91 -14.76
N MET A 106 13.10 -2.08 -14.76
CA MET A 106 13.83 -2.49 -15.97
C MET A 106 13.73 -3.99 -16.25
N GLN A 107 13.17 -4.78 -15.31
CA GLN A 107 12.88 -6.19 -15.53
C GLN A 107 11.74 -6.37 -16.53
N GLY A 108 12.08 -6.45 -17.82
CA GLY A 108 11.16 -6.87 -18.88
C GLY A 108 10.37 -5.76 -19.57
N TRP A 109 10.53 -4.49 -19.17
CA TRP A 109 9.69 -3.38 -19.67
C TRP A 109 10.40 -2.36 -20.56
N ALA A 110 11.73 -2.50 -20.76
CA ALA A 110 12.53 -1.66 -21.65
C ALA A 110 12.31 -0.14 -21.48
N LEU A 111 12.09 0.32 -20.23
CA LEU A 111 11.81 1.73 -19.95
C LEU A 111 13.05 2.61 -20.19
N PRO A 112 12.87 3.86 -20.69
CA PRO A 112 13.97 4.81 -20.82
C PRO A 112 14.66 5.12 -19.49
N THR A 113 15.99 5.15 -19.49
CA THR A 113 16.80 5.37 -18.27
C THR A 113 16.47 6.67 -17.56
N ASP A 114 16.23 7.77 -18.29
CA ASP A 114 15.90 9.07 -17.69
C ASP A 114 14.56 9.04 -16.95
N MET A 115 13.61 8.25 -17.46
CA MET A 115 12.30 8.04 -16.85
C MET A 115 12.44 7.26 -15.54
N VAL A 116 13.23 6.18 -15.55
CA VAL A 116 13.54 5.39 -14.36
C VAL A 116 14.21 6.25 -13.28
N GLN A 117 15.18 7.09 -13.65
CA GLN A 117 15.85 8.02 -12.73
C GLN A 117 14.92 9.09 -12.14
N LYS A 118 13.90 9.54 -12.88
CA LYS A 118 12.86 10.44 -12.36
C LYS A 118 11.99 9.70 -11.33
N MET A 119 11.71 8.41 -11.54
CA MET A 119 10.92 7.59 -10.62
C MET A 119 11.66 7.25 -9.33
N GLU A 120 12.96 6.99 -9.41
CA GLU A 120 13.79 6.86 -8.20
C GLU A 120 13.69 8.10 -7.31
N ARG A 121 13.62 9.29 -7.91
CA ARG A 121 13.43 10.55 -7.18
C ARG A 121 12.03 10.67 -6.58
N SER A 122 10.97 10.30 -7.31
CA SER A 122 9.60 10.37 -6.78
C SER A 122 9.34 9.32 -5.68
N ALA A 123 10.00 8.16 -5.74
CA ALA A 123 9.83 7.09 -4.77
C ALA A 123 10.49 7.36 -3.41
N LYS A 124 11.18 8.50 -3.24
CA LYS A 124 11.73 8.94 -1.94
C LYS A 124 10.67 9.14 -0.86
N GLY A 125 9.42 9.36 -1.24
CA GLY A 125 8.29 9.43 -0.30
C GLY A 125 7.74 8.07 0.13
N ILE A 126 8.39 6.98 -0.26
CA ILE A 126 7.97 5.60 0.04
C ILE A 126 9.12 4.86 0.71
N PHE A 127 10.31 4.90 0.09
CA PHE A 127 11.47 4.16 0.57
C PHE A 127 12.22 4.88 1.69
N ILE A 128 12.75 4.11 2.64
CA ILE A 128 13.67 4.58 3.68
C ILE A 128 15.04 4.93 3.06
N PRO A 129 15.53 6.17 3.17
CA PRO A 129 16.90 6.53 2.80
C PRO A 129 17.95 5.72 3.57
N GLU A 130 19.07 5.40 2.92
CA GLU A 130 20.18 4.64 3.51
C GLU A 130 20.67 5.25 4.85
N ALA A 131 20.65 6.57 4.97
CA ALA A 131 21.05 7.28 6.20
C ALA A 131 20.20 6.90 7.44
N TYR A 132 19.00 6.34 7.24
CA TYR A 132 18.09 5.92 8.31
C TYR A 132 18.08 4.38 8.49
N ARG A 133 18.92 3.64 7.76
CA ARG A 133 19.01 2.16 7.82
C ARG A 133 20.17 1.71 8.70
N ARG A 134 20.06 2.00 9.99
CA ARG A 134 21.08 1.67 10.97
C ARG A 134 21.25 0.15 11.11
N LYS A 135 22.51 -0.30 11.19
CA LYS A 135 22.87 -1.73 11.33
C LYS A 135 22.85 -2.25 12.76
N ASP A 136 22.85 -1.35 13.73
CA ASP A 136 22.89 -1.63 15.17
C ASP A 136 21.51 -1.65 15.84
N VAL A 137 20.44 -1.41 15.06
CA VAL A 137 19.05 -1.56 15.54
C VAL A 137 18.76 -3.03 15.80
N GLN A 138 18.22 -3.31 16.98
CA GLN A 138 17.71 -4.64 17.29
C GLN A 138 16.33 -4.82 16.69
N TYR A 139 16.20 -5.79 15.80
CA TYR A 139 14.92 -6.15 15.20
C TYR A 139 14.36 -7.44 15.80
N LYS A 140 13.05 -7.45 16.04
CA LYS A 140 12.27 -8.65 16.35
C LYS A 140 11.33 -8.94 15.18
N TRP A 141 11.23 -10.22 14.80
CA TRP A 141 10.36 -10.63 13.70
C TRP A 141 8.98 -10.95 14.22
N ILE A 142 7.99 -10.29 13.63
CA ILE A 142 6.58 -10.62 13.85
C ILE A 142 6.11 -11.60 12.77
N GLN A 143 5.29 -12.57 13.15
CA GLN A 143 4.77 -13.61 12.25
C GLN A 143 3.24 -13.62 12.20
N GLU A 144 2.67 -14.15 11.12
CA GLU A 144 1.24 -14.46 11.03
C GLU A 144 0.79 -15.33 12.21
N GLU A 145 -0.43 -15.09 12.72
CA GLU A 145 -1.03 -15.77 13.87
C GLU A 145 -0.32 -15.56 15.22
N GLU A 146 0.80 -14.83 15.26
CA GLU A 146 1.42 -14.42 16.51
C GLU A 146 0.44 -13.58 17.33
N ARG A 147 0.53 -13.67 18.66
CA ARG A 147 -0.32 -12.91 19.57
C ARG A 147 0.48 -11.90 20.35
N LEU A 148 0.12 -10.64 20.22
CA LEU A 148 0.58 -9.56 21.08
C LEU A 148 -0.38 -9.42 22.26
N ASP A 149 0.09 -9.87 23.43
CA ASP A 149 -0.58 -9.67 24.72
C ASP A 149 -0.08 -8.38 25.39
N THR A 150 -0.97 -7.39 25.50
CA THR A 150 -0.72 -6.13 26.22
C THR A 150 -1.40 -6.06 27.59
N GLY A 151 -2.20 -7.08 27.95
CA GLY A 151 -3.03 -7.09 29.16
C GLY A 151 -4.50 -7.36 28.88
N GLU A 152 -5.32 -6.31 28.89
CA GLU A 152 -6.75 -6.41 28.56
C GLU A 152 -6.98 -6.68 27.07
N PHE A 153 -6.09 -6.21 26.20
CA PHE A 153 -6.14 -6.47 24.76
C PHE A 153 -5.24 -7.64 24.34
N GLN A 154 -5.72 -8.38 23.34
CA GLN A 154 -5.01 -9.49 22.71
C GLN A 154 -5.11 -9.33 21.20
N PHE A 155 -3.99 -8.93 20.57
CA PHE A 155 -3.97 -8.72 19.13
C PHE A 155 -3.38 -9.94 18.43
N GLN A 156 -4.14 -10.50 17.50
CA GLN A 156 -3.63 -11.46 16.53
C GLN A 156 -3.00 -10.70 15.36
N ILE A 157 -1.81 -11.11 14.97
CA ILE A 157 -1.11 -10.54 13.82
C ILE A 157 -1.61 -11.20 12.55
N ILE A 158 -2.08 -10.38 11.60
CA ILE A 158 -2.51 -10.83 10.28
C ILE A 158 -1.50 -10.32 9.24
N HIS A 159 -0.76 -11.24 8.60
CA HIS A 159 0.15 -10.86 7.52
C HIS A 159 -0.66 -10.56 6.26
N THR A 160 -0.53 -9.32 5.79
CA THR A 160 -1.38 -8.68 4.80
C THR A 160 -0.57 -8.10 3.63
N PRO A 161 0.23 -8.94 2.94
CA PRO A 161 1.10 -8.47 1.87
C PRO A 161 0.31 -7.87 0.70
N GLY A 162 0.95 -6.94 -0.01
CA GLY A 162 0.41 -6.34 -1.23
C GLY A 162 0.75 -4.86 -1.32
N HIS A 163 0.42 -4.09 -0.28
CA HIS A 163 0.87 -2.69 -0.16
C HIS A 163 2.38 -2.60 0.02
N SER A 164 2.90 -3.38 0.98
CA SER A 164 4.29 -3.81 1.10
C SER A 164 4.33 -5.35 1.20
N LEU A 165 5.52 -5.99 1.15
CA LEU A 165 5.61 -7.45 1.22
C LEU A 165 5.42 -8.00 2.63
N GLY A 166 5.76 -7.21 3.64
CA GLY A 166 5.68 -7.55 5.05
C GLY A 166 4.60 -6.78 5.81
N HIS A 167 3.67 -6.12 5.13
CA HIS A 167 2.60 -5.39 5.80
C HIS A 167 1.84 -6.31 6.77
N VAL A 168 1.60 -5.84 7.99
CA VAL A 168 0.79 -6.55 9.00
C VAL A 168 -0.36 -5.68 9.49
N ALA A 169 -1.49 -6.31 9.77
CA ALA A 169 -2.61 -5.73 10.49
C ALA A 169 -2.75 -6.40 11.85
N LEU A 170 -3.26 -5.69 12.85
CA LEU A 170 -3.42 -6.20 14.22
C LEU A 170 -4.91 -6.31 14.55
N TRP A 171 -5.36 -7.54 14.84
CA TRP A 171 -6.77 -7.88 15.07
C TRP A 171 -7.05 -8.19 16.54
N GLU A 172 -7.86 -7.35 17.18
CA GLU A 172 -8.37 -7.57 18.54
C GLU A 172 -9.81 -8.10 18.46
N ALA A 173 -9.96 -9.41 18.65
CA ALA A 173 -11.21 -10.11 18.41
C ALA A 173 -12.32 -9.79 19.42
N LYS A 174 -11.95 -9.45 20.67
CA LYS A 174 -12.91 -9.26 21.77
C LYS A 174 -13.75 -8.00 21.58
N GLN A 175 -13.11 -6.91 21.16
CA GLN A 175 -13.74 -5.63 20.84
C GLN A 175 -14.18 -5.55 19.38
N GLY A 176 -13.60 -6.39 18.51
CA GLY A 176 -13.82 -6.35 17.08
C GLY A 176 -13.07 -5.19 16.42
N TRP A 177 -11.84 -4.95 16.84
CA TRP A 177 -11.02 -3.83 16.44
C TRP A 177 -9.88 -4.27 15.53
N LEU A 178 -9.64 -3.54 14.45
CA LEU A 178 -8.54 -3.80 13.53
C LEU A 178 -7.67 -2.56 13.39
N LEU A 179 -6.39 -2.64 13.77
CA LEU A 179 -5.41 -1.67 13.29
C LEU A 179 -5.01 -2.11 11.89
N SER A 180 -5.55 -1.44 10.88
CA SER A 180 -5.54 -1.92 9.50
C SER A 180 -4.32 -1.46 8.70
N GLY A 181 -3.48 -0.59 9.27
CA GLY A 181 -2.36 0.01 8.57
C GLY A 181 -2.80 0.69 7.27
N ASP A 182 -2.02 0.46 6.23
CA ASP A 182 -2.27 0.94 4.87
C ASP A 182 -2.92 -0.11 3.97
N LEU A 183 -3.32 -1.27 4.50
CA LEU A 183 -4.08 -2.25 3.72
C LEU A 183 -5.51 -1.73 3.43
N LEU A 184 -6.18 -1.17 4.45
CA LEU A 184 -7.60 -0.84 4.38
C LEU A 184 -7.86 0.60 4.85
N LEU A 185 -8.05 1.50 3.87
CA LEU A 185 -8.31 2.92 4.09
C LEU A 185 -9.69 3.32 3.58
N GLN A 186 -10.44 4.12 4.34
CA GLN A 186 -11.80 4.51 3.96
C GLN A 186 -11.84 5.44 2.75
N GLN A 187 -10.96 6.44 2.71
CA GLN A 187 -11.03 7.51 1.73
C GLN A 187 -10.05 7.34 0.56
N ILE A 188 -8.97 6.58 0.77
CA ILE A 188 -7.87 6.42 -0.17
C ILE A 188 -7.87 4.97 -0.68
N VAL A 189 -7.44 4.76 -1.93
CA VAL A 189 -7.14 3.42 -2.43
C VAL A 189 -5.63 3.18 -2.24
N PRO A 190 -5.23 2.26 -1.36
CA PRO A 190 -3.82 1.96 -1.16
C PRO A 190 -3.17 1.43 -2.43
N ASN A 191 -1.91 1.78 -2.64
CA ASN A 191 -1.17 1.33 -3.80
C ASN A 191 -0.49 -0.02 -3.52
N PRO A 192 -0.68 -1.06 -4.35
CA PRO A 192 0.15 -2.26 -4.29
C PRO A 192 1.50 -1.97 -4.96
N TYR A 193 2.48 -1.47 -4.19
CA TYR A 193 3.77 -1.08 -4.76
C TYR A 193 4.52 -2.28 -5.34
N LEU A 194 5.31 -2.04 -6.40
CA LEU A 194 6.21 -3.07 -6.91
C LEU A 194 7.20 -3.47 -5.84
N SER A 195 7.46 -4.77 -5.78
CA SER A 195 8.50 -5.31 -4.91
C SER A 195 9.14 -6.55 -5.51
N GLN A 196 10.25 -6.97 -4.92
CA GLN A 196 11.06 -8.06 -5.41
C GLN A 196 11.75 -8.80 -4.26
N VAL A 197 11.95 -10.10 -4.42
CA VAL A 197 12.73 -10.94 -3.51
C VAL A 197 13.80 -11.63 -4.32
N ALA A 198 15.06 -11.50 -3.89
CA ALA A 198 16.22 -12.14 -4.51
C ALA A 198 16.35 -11.89 -6.04
N GLY A 199 16.05 -10.67 -6.48
CA GLY A 199 16.09 -10.27 -7.89
C GLY A 199 14.81 -10.58 -8.67
N GLN A 200 13.81 -11.21 -8.06
CA GLN A 200 12.58 -11.61 -8.75
C GLN A 200 11.40 -10.75 -8.34
N ARG A 201 10.72 -10.13 -9.31
CA ARG A 201 9.50 -9.35 -9.08
C ARG A 201 8.39 -10.21 -8.45
N ILE A 202 7.72 -9.66 -7.45
CA ILE A 202 6.54 -10.23 -6.82
C ILE A 202 5.27 -9.61 -7.42
N ARG A 203 4.22 -10.42 -7.61
CA ARG A 203 2.90 -9.97 -8.06
C ARG A 203 2.11 -9.40 -6.88
N THR A 204 2.24 -8.10 -6.62
CA THR A 204 1.76 -7.48 -5.37
C THR A 204 0.25 -7.21 -5.34
N LEU A 205 -0.40 -6.90 -6.47
CA LEU A 205 -1.86 -6.69 -6.49
C LEU A 205 -2.66 -7.98 -6.22
N PRO A 206 -2.32 -9.16 -6.77
CA PRO A 206 -2.93 -10.42 -6.34
C PRO A 206 -2.78 -10.69 -4.84
N LEU A 207 -1.60 -10.41 -4.26
CA LEU A 207 -1.39 -10.51 -2.81
C LEU A 207 -2.27 -9.54 -2.04
N PHE A 208 -2.39 -8.30 -2.50
CA PHE A 208 -3.27 -7.28 -1.91
C PHE A 208 -4.73 -7.76 -1.87
N PHE A 209 -5.22 -8.37 -2.94
CA PHE A 209 -6.57 -8.94 -3.00
C PHE A 209 -6.78 -10.07 -1.98
N ASN A 210 -5.82 -10.99 -1.87
CA ASN A 210 -5.87 -12.06 -0.88
C ASN A 210 -5.85 -11.50 0.55
N SER A 211 -5.08 -10.44 0.80
CA SER A 211 -5.03 -9.76 2.10
C SER A 211 -6.34 -9.07 2.46
N LEU A 212 -7.02 -8.45 1.48
CA LEU A 212 -8.37 -7.93 1.68
C LEU A 212 -9.37 -9.04 2.00
N ASP A 213 -9.25 -10.22 1.38
CA ASP A 213 -10.10 -11.38 1.69
C ASP A 213 -9.89 -11.90 3.11
N LYS A 214 -8.64 -11.89 3.62
CA LYS A 214 -8.36 -12.23 5.03
C LYS A 214 -9.08 -11.28 5.98
N ILE A 215 -9.02 -9.96 5.71
CA ILE A 215 -9.70 -8.96 6.55
C ILE A 215 -11.23 -9.09 6.46
N ASP A 216 -11.76 -9.36 5.28
CA ASP A 216 -13.19 -9.62 5.09
C ASP A 216 -13.67 -10.87 5.83
N ALA A 217 -12.84 -11.90 5.90
CA ALA A 217 -13.15 -13.14 6.62
C ALA A 217 -13.21 -12.95 8.15
N VAL A 218 -12.35 -12.10 8.73
CA VAL A 218 -12.41 -11.80 10.18
C VAL A 218 -13.54 -10.81 10.52
N GLY A 219 -13.98 -10.00 9.56
CA GLY A 219 -15.14 -9.12 9.69
C GLY A 219 -15.05 -8.17 10.90
N PRO A 220 -14.08 -7.23 10.92
CA PRO A 220 -13.92 -6.31 12.04
C PRO A 220 -15.18 -5.45 12.23
N LYS A 221 -15.34 -4.81 13.40
CA LYS A 221 -16.40 -3.82 13.65
C LYS A 221 -15.91 -2.41 13.40
N ILE A 222 -14.68 -2.10 13.83
CA ILE A 222 -14.05 -0.80 13.69
C ILE A 222 -12.63 -0.99 13.18
N CYS A 223 -12.27 -0.20 12.17
CA CYS A 223 -10.92 -0.13 11.63
C CYS A 223 -10.23 1.16 12.07
N PHE A 224 -8.97 1.03 12.47
CA PHE A 224 -8.03 2.08 12.84
C PHE A 224 -6.94 2.14 11.76
N PRO A 225 -7.15 2.91 10.68
CA PRO A 225 -6.20 3.03 9.59
C PRO A 225 -5.01 3.91 9.97
N SER A 226 -3.90 3.80 9.25
CA SER A 226 -2.78 4.72 9.43
C SER A 226 -2.97 6.06 8.69
N HIS A 227 -4.01 6.20 7.87
CA HIS A 227 -4.41 7.48 7.27
C HIS A 227 -5.92 7.69 7.28
N GLY A 228 -6.34 8.90 7.64
CA GLY A 228 -7.76 9.28 7.74
C GLY A 228 -8.43 8.79 9.03
N PRO A 229 -9.71 9.11 9.25
CA PRO A 229 -10.40 8.77 10.49
C PRO A 229 -10.63 7.25 10.63
N SER A 230 -10.73 6.79 11.88
CA SER A 230 -11.28 5.47 12.19
C SER A 230 -12.71 5.32 11.66
N PHE A 231 -13.07 4.12 11.22
CA PHE A 231 -14.36 3.90 10.57
C PHE A 231 -14.99 2.56 10.94
N HIS A 232 -16.32 2.49 10.87
CA HIS A 232 -17.03 1.23 10.97
C HIS A 232 -16.79 0.40 9.72
N TYR A 233 -16.43 -0.85 9.92
CA TYR A 233 -16.21 -1.77 8.82
C TYR A 233 -17.54 -2.11 8.13
N ASP A 234 -17.48 -2.12 6.81
CA ASP A 234 -18.54 -2.59 5.93
C ASP A 234 -17.84 -3.39 4.82
N ARG A 235 -18.34 -4.59 4.51
CA ARG A 235 -17.81 -5.43 3.41
C ARG A 235 -17.72 -4.65 2.09
N GLU A 236 -18.55 -3.65 1.87
CA GLU A 236 -18.47 -2.80 0.67
C GLU A 236 -17.13 -2.06 0.55
N ILE A 237 -16.40 -1.80 1.65
CA ILE A 237 -15.07 -1.18 1.54
C ILE A 237 -14.08 -2.08 0.80
N VAL A 238 -14.10 -3.39 1.09
CA VAL A 238 -13.25 -4.38 0.43
C VAL A 238 -13.66 -4.51 -1.04
N GLN A 239 -14.96 -4.61 -1.29
CA GLN A 239 -15.51 -4.70 -2.65
C GLN A 239 -15.14 -3.47 -3.48
N ARG A 240 -15.25 -2.26 -2.92
CA ARG A 240 -14.85 -0.99 -3.56
C ARG A 240 -13.37 -0.99 -3.93
N LEU A 241 -12.48 -1.40 -3.01
CA LEU A 241 -11.04 -1.44 -3.28
C LEU A 241 -10.70 -2.45 -4.38
N LYS A 242 -11.29 -3.66 -4.36
CA LYS A 242 -11.10 -4.65 -5.43
C LYS A 242 -11.64 -4.16 -6.77
N ARG A 243 -12.85 -3.58 -6.77
CA ARG A 243 -13.52 -3.03 -7.96
C ARG A 243 -12.68 -1.93 -8.61
N HIS A 244 -12.05 -1.04 -7.83
CA HIS A 244 -11.14 -0.03 -8.36
C HIS A 244 -10.08 -0.63 -9.29
N PHE A 245 -9.40 -1.69 -8.85
CA PHE A 245 -8.35 -2.31 -9.64
C PHE A 245 -8.86 -3.20 -10.76
N ILE A 246 -10.00 -3.88 -10.57
CA ILE A 246 -10.63 -4.68 -11.62
C ILE A 246 -11.09 -3.79 -12.78
N ASP A 247 -11.72 -2.64 -12.50
CA ASP A 247 -12.10 -1.67 -13.53
C ASP A 247 -10.88 -1.14 -14.29
N LYS A 248 -9.75 -0.93 -13.60
CA LYS A 248 -8.48 -0.52 -14.23
C LYS A 248 -7.87 -1.64 -15.07
N ALA A 249 -7.90 -2.89 -14.61
CA ALA A 249 -7.47 -4.05 -15.40
C ALA A 249 -8.32 -4.23 -16.66
N LEU A 250 -9.63 -4.00 -16.57
CA LEU A 250 -10.51 -4.00 -17.74
C LEU A 250 -10.18 -2.89 -18.73
N ALA A 251 -9.94 -1.66 -18.25
CA ALA A 251 -9.51 -0.56 -19.10
C ALA A 251 -8.18 -0.86 -19.81
N VAL A 252 -7.21 -1.47 -19.11
CA VAL A 252 -5.95 -1.94 -19.71
C VAL A 252 -6.24 -2.97 -20.81
N PHE A 253 -7.09 -3.95 -20.54
CA PHE A 253 -7.43 -4.99 -21.51
C PHE A 253 -8.15 -4.42 -22.75
N GLU A 254 -9.06 -3.46 -22.57
CA GLU A 254 -9.75 -2.76 -23.67
C GLU A 254 -8.73 -2.03 -24.57
N ILE A 255 -7.77 -1.30 -23.99
CA ILE A 255 -6.70 -0.63 -24.74
C ILE A 255 -5.85 -1.65 -25.53
N LEU A 256 -5.48 -2.76 -24.89
CA LEU A 256 -4.71 -3.82 -25.55
C LEU A 256 -5.50 -4.46 -26.70
N HIS A 257 -6.79 -4.68 -26.52
CA HIS A 257 -7.67 -5.26 -27.52
C HIS A 257 -7.80 -4.37 -28.77
N GLU A 258 -7.97 -3.07 -28.56
CA GLU A 258 -8.05 -2.06 -29.63
C GLU A 258 -6.72 -1.93 -30.38
N ARG A 259 -5.61 -1.80 -29.64
CA ARG A 259 -4.28 -1.53 -30.22
C ARG A 259 -3.54 -2.79 -30.69
N LYS A 260 -4.02 -3.98 -30.36
CA LYS A 260 -3.38 -5.30 -30.54
C LYS A 260 -2.09 -5.51 -29.75
N GLN A 261 -1.45 -4.43 -29.31
CA GLN A 261 -0.35 -4.44 -28.36
C GLN A 261 -0.19 -3.04 -27.74
N ALA A 262 0.43 -2.96 -26.56
CA ALA A 262 0.88 -1.70 -25.98
C ALA A 262 2.10 -1.93 -25.08
N ASP A 263 2.96 -0.93 -24.98
CA ASP A 263 4.00 -0.90 -23.95
C ASP A 263 3.43 -0.35 -22.62
N LEU A 264 4.21 -0.51 -21.55
CA LEU A 264 3.80 -0.11 -20.22
C LEU A 264 3.59 1.41 -20.10
N ILE A 265 4.38 2.22 -20.82
CA ILE A 265 4.28 3.68 -20.81
C ILE A 265 2.94 4.12 -21.42
N THR A 266 2.56 3.54 -22.56
CA THR A 266 1.31 3.80 -23.25
C THR A 266 0.12 3.47 -22.35
N LEU A 267 0.15 2.31 -21.69
CA LEU A 267 -0.90 1.91 -20.75
C LEU A 267 -0.99 2.87 -19.56
N ALA A 268 0.15 3.22 -18.95
CA ALA A 268 0.21 4.14 -17.82
C ALA A 268 -0.29 5.55 -18.18
N GLN A 269 0.12 6.08 -19.33
CA GLN A 269 -0.33 7.39 -19.83
C GLN A 269 -1.83 7.40 -20.13
N ALA A 270 -2.38 6.31 -20.67
CA ALA A 270 -3.80 6.21 -20.97
C ALA A 270 -4.65 6.16 -19.69
N LEU A 271 -4.21 5.43 -18.66
CA LEU A 271 -4.96 5.29 -17.40
C LEU A 271 -4.77 6.47 -16.43
N TYR A 272 -3.60 7.09 -16.43
CA TYR A 272 -3.14 8.07 -15.43
C TYR A 272 -2.33 9.22 -16.07
N PRO A 273 -2.89 9.98 -17.02
CA PRO A 273 -2.15 10.95 -17.83
C PRO A 273 -1.51 12.09 -17.02
N LYS A 274 -2.06 12.43 -15.85
CA LYS A 274 -1.53 13.51 -15.00
C LYS A 274 -0.63 12.97 -13.91
N GLU A 275 -1.01 11.85 -13.30
CA GLU A 275 -0.36 11.25 -12.15
C GLU A 275 1.00 10.65 -12.53
N ILE A 276 1.13 10.11 -13.74
CA ILE A 276 2.40 9.53 -14.22
C ILE A 276 3.56 10.55 -14.21
N LEU A 277 3.25 11.84 -14.34
CA LEU A 277 4.25 12.92 -14.31
C LEU A 277 4.72 13.27 -12.89
N ARG A 278 3.91 12.97 -11.87
CA ARG A 278 4.15 13.33 -10.47
C ARG A 278 4.62 12.14 -9.64
N ASP A 279 3.99 10.99 -9.86
CA ASP A 279 4.23 9.73 -9.15
C ASP A 279 4.31 8.59 -10.16
N GLY A 280 5.37 8.59 -10.96
CA GLY A 280 5.59 7.55 -11.96
C GLY A 280 5.66 6.17 -11.33
N PHE A 281 6.45 5.99 -10.26
CA PHE A 281 6.62 4.69 -9.60
C PHE A 281 5.30 4.12 -9.09
N GLY A 282 4.47 4.94 -8.43
CA GLY A 282 3.17 4.50 -7.97
C GLY A 282 2.22 4.16 -9.12
N VAL A 283 2.21 4.94 -10.20
CA VAL A 283 1.41 4.64 -11.39
C VAL A 283 1.84 3.32 -12.05
N PHE A 284 3.14 3.12 -12.28
CA PHE A 284 3.64 1.88 -12.88
C PHE A 284 3.34 0.66 -12.02
N SER A 285 3.39 0.79 -10.69
CA SER A 285 3.00 -0.28 -9.77
C SER A 285 1.54 -0.70 -9.95
N LYS A 286 0.61 0.27 -10.04
CA LYS A 286 -0.82 -0.01 -10.29
C LYS A 286 -1.05 -0.71 -11.63
N VAL A 287 -0.40 -0.22 -12.69
CA VAL A 287 -0.59 -0.75 -14.05
C VAL A 287 0.00 -2.15 -14.17
N ILE A 288 1.20 -2.39 -13.64
CA ILE A 288 1.79 -3.73 -13.62
C ILE A 288 0.93 -4.69 -12.78
N GLY A 289 0.42 -4.26 -11.63
CA GLY A 289 -0.52 -5.06 -10.86
C GLY A 289 -1.76 -5.44 -11.66
N CYS A 290 -2.35 -4.50 -12.41
CA CYS A 290 -3.49 -4.80 -13.29
C CYS A 290 -3.13 -5.84 -14.36
N LEU A 291 -1.92 -5.74 -14.93
CA LEU A 291 -1.43 -6.72 -15.89
C LEU A 291 -1.22 -8.10 -15.24
N ASP A 292 -0.77 -8.17 -13.97
CA ASP A 292 -0.66 -9.43 -13.24
C ASP A 292 -2.01 -10.15 -13.12
N LEU A 293 -3.09 -9.41 -12.82
CA LEU A 293 -4.44 -9.98 -12.74
C LEU A 293 -4.90 -10.53 -14.11
N LEU A 294 -4.60 -9.82 -15.19
CA LEU A 294 -4.94 -10.27 -16.54
C LEU A 294 -4.10 -11.50 -16.95
N GLU A 295 -2.81 -11.50 -16.62
CA GLU A 295 -1.90 -12.60 -16.93
C GLU A 295 -2.27 -13.88 -16.16
N GLU A 296 -2.65 -13.78 -14.88
CA GLU A 296 -3.11 -14.92 -14.08
C GLU A 296 -4.34 -15.62 -14.70
N LEU A 297 -5.17 -14.86 -15.42
CA LEU A 297 -6.33 -15.38 -16.14
C LEU A 297 -6.03 -15.82 -17.58
N GLY A 298 -4.77 -15.73 -18.02
CA GLY A 298 -4.37 -16.05 -19.40
C GLY A 298 -4.94 -15.10 -20.45
N LEU A 299 -5.30 -13.87 -20.05
CA LEU A 299 -5.90 -12.87 -20.95
C LEU A 299 -4.85 -12.12 -21.77
N ILE A 300 -3.63 -12.02 -21.27
CA ILE A 300 -2.52 -11.31 -21.90
C ILE A 300 -1.25 -12.15 -21.88
N GLN A 301 -0.30 -11.77 -22.72
CA GLN A 301 1.06 -12.30 -22.74
C GLN A 301 2.08 -11.18 -22.96
N TYR A 302 3.29 -11.38 -22.46
CA TYR A 302 4.40 -10.46 -22.65
C TYR A 302 5.33 -10.93 -23.76
N GLU A 303 5.69 -10.03 -24.66
CA GLU A 303 6.70 -10.28 -25.70
C GLU A 303 7.55 -9.03 -25.90
N LYS A 304 8.88 -9.14 -25.69
CA LYS A 304 9.87 -8.09 -26.02
C LYS A 304 9.53 -6.66 -25.52
N GLY A 305 9.00 -6.53 -24.31
CA GLY A 305 8.66 -5.23 -23.71
C GLY A 305 7.28 -4.68 -24.07
N THR A 306 6.51 -5.41 -24.89
CA THR A 306 5.11 -5.11 -25.17
C THR A 306 4.18 -6.18 -24.61
N VAL A 307 2.95 -5.77 -24.34
CA VAL A 307 1.87 -6.65 -23.87
C VAL A 307 0.90 -6.89 -25.02
N HIS A 308 0.46 -8.12 -25.17
CA HIS A 308 -0.46 -8.55 -26.23
C HIS A 308 -1.69 -9.22 -25.60
N PRO A 309 -2.91 -8.94 -26.08
CA PRO A 309 -4.10 -9.70 -25.68
C PRO A 309 -4.05 -11.10 -26.31
N VAL A 310 -4.32 -12.14 -25.52
CA VAL A 310 -4.40 -13.53 -26.00
C VAL A 310 -5.79 -13.83 -26.58
N ILE A 311 -6.83 -13.16 -26.10
CA ILE A 311 -8.23 -13.42 -26.45
C ILE A 311 -8.89 -12.15 -27.01
N GLN A 312 -9.82 -12.31 -27.95
CA GLN A 312 -10.50 -11.19 -28.62
C GLN A 312 -11.81 -10.73 -27.94
N ASN A 313 -12.25 -11.36 -26.86
CA ASN A 313 -13.56 -11.09 -26.24
C ASN A 313 -13.42 -10.36 -24.91
N THR A 314 -13.70 -9.06 -24.91
CA THR A 314 -13.69 -8.19 -23.71
C THR A 314 -14.81 -8.51 -22.72
N GLY A 315 -15.97 -8.97 -23.19
CA GLY A 315 -17.07 -9.43 -22.33
C GLY A 315 -16.69 -10.66 -21.50
N TRP A 316 -15.97 -11.60 -22.11
CA TRP A 316 -15.45 -12.77 -21.41
C TRP A 316 -14.38 -12.41 -20.38
N ALA A 317 -13.45 -11.51 -20.71
CA ALA A 317 -12.44 -11.00 -19.78
C ALA A 317 -13.09 -10.36 -18.54
N ARG A 318 -14.13 -9.54 -18.76
CA ARG A 318 -14.95 -8.94 -17.68
C ARG A 318 -15.57 -9.97 -16.78
N GLN A 319 -16.26 -10.95 -17.37
CA GLN A 319 -16.89 -12.01 -16.59
C GLN A 319 -15.87 -12.75 -15.73
N ARG A 320 -14.71 -13.12 -16.30
CA ARG A 320 -13.65 -13.84 -15.59
C ARG A 320 -13.05 -13.06 -14.43
N LEU A 321 -12.76 -11.77 -14.61
CA LEU A 321 -12.22 -10.91 -13.54
C LEU A 321 -13.20 -10.75 -12.37
N VAL A 322 -14.48 -10.51 -12.67
CA VAL A 322 -15.53 -10.38 -11.65
C VAL A 322 -15.74 -11.70 -10.90
N GLU A 323 -15.84 -12.82 -11.62
CA GLU A 323 -16.05 -14.14 -11.03
C GLU A 323 -14.85 -14.61 -10.19
N ARG A 324 -13.61 -14.38 -10.66
CA ARG A 324 -12.40 -14.79 -9.94
C ARG A 324 -12.25 -14.10 -8.59
N HIS A 325 -12.64 -12.83 -8.49
CA HIS A 325 -12.37 -12.00 -7.32
C HIS A 325 -13.61 -11.70 -6.47
N GLY A 326 -14.71 -12.40 -6.74
CA GLY A 326 -15.91 -12.40 -5.90
C GLY A 326 -16.65 -11.06 -5.86
N LEU A 327 -16.54 -10.25 -6.92
CA LEU A 327 -17.30 -9.01 -7.02
C LEU A 327 -18.77 -9.31 -7.38
N ASP A 328 -19.71 -8.63 -6.72
CA ASP A 328 -21.13 -8.84 -6.95
C ASP A 328 -21.57 -8.41 -8.37
N LYS A 329 -22.30 -9.29 -9.07
CA LYS A 329 -22.64 -9.14 -10.51
C LYS A 329 -23.57 -7.95 -10.78
N SER A 330 -24.34 -7.51 -9.80
CA SER A 330 -25.39 -6.49 -9.92
C SER A 330 -24.88 -5.05 -10.07
N ALA A 331 -23.61 -4.78 -9.76
CA ALA A 331 -23.08 -3.41 -9.70
C ALA A 331 -22.22 -3.00 -10.93
N HIS A 332 -22.06 -3.87 -11.93
CA HIS A 332 -21.24 -3.60 -13.12
C HIS A 332 -22.10 -3.26 -14.34
N GLY A 333 -22.75 -2.09 -14.30
CA GLY A 333 -23.70 -1.68 -15.33
C GLY A 333 -23.80 -0.18 -15.55
N ALA A 334 -22.70 0.53 -15.83
CA ALA A 334 -22.73 1.82 -16.54
C ALA A 334 -21.32 2.32 -16.94
N GLY A 335 -21.01 2.24 -18.24
CA GLY A 335 -20.28 3.29 -18.97
C GLY A 335 -18.77 3.50 -18.75
N LEU A 336 -17.93 2.73 -19.45
CA LEU A 336 -16.63 3.22 -19.94
C LEU A 336 -16.66 3.61 -21.44
N ALA A 337 -17.74 3.27 -22.16
CA ALA A 337 -17.90 3.52 -23.59
C ALA A 337 -18.13 5.00 -24.01
N GLY A 338 -17.87 5.98 -23.13
CA GLY A 338 -18.22 7.38 -23.36
C GLY A 338 -17.15 8.43 -23.09
N ARG A 339 -15.90 8.06 -22.74
CA ARG A 339 -14.85 9.05 -22.39
C ARG A 339 -13.68 9.15 -23.36
N PHE A 340 -13.70 8.40 -24.46
CA PHE A 340 -12.69 8.51 -25.53
C PHE A 340 -13.34 8.87 -26.86
N THR A 341 -14.07 9.98 -26.91
CA THR A 341 -14.36 10.69 -28.16
C THR A 341 -13.96 12.14 -27.99
N GLY A 342 -12.95 12.56 -28.75
CA GLY A 342 -12.30 13.86 -28.64
C GLY A 342 -13.28 15.04 -28.70
N SER A 343 -12.97 16.08 -27.94
CA SER A 343 -13.45 17.43 -28.25
C SER A 343 -12.24 18.29 -28.59
N ALA A 344 -12.27 18.73 -29.84
CA ALA A 344 -11.37 19.69 -30.43
C ALA A 344 -11.17 20.93 -29.56
N ILE A 345 -9.94 21.43 -29.63
CA ILE A 345 -9.55 22.77 -29.23
C ILE A 345 -10.36 23.76 -30.07
N SER A 346 -11.25 24.51 -29.43
CA SER A 346 -11.73 25.79 -29.98
C SER A 346 -11.47 26.87 -28.95
N GLY A 347 -10.52 27.74 -29.28
CA GLY A 347 -10.16 28.89 -28.47
C GLY A 347 -11.30 29.90 -28.34
N GLN A 348 -11.28 30.63 -27.24
CA GLN A 348 -11.72 32.02 -27.22
C GLN A 348 -11.03 32.74 -26.08
N GLN A 349 -10.18 33.70 -26.48
CA GLN A 349 -9.75 34.82 -25.65
C GLN A 349 -10.97 35.53 -25.07
N ARG A 350 -10.89 35.94 -23.80
CA ARG A 350 -11.44 37.22 -23.35
C ARG A 350 -10.54 37.81 -22.25
N THR A 351 -9.95 38.95 -22.63
CA THR A 351 -9.66 40.19 -21.87
C THR A 351 -9.32 40.10 -20.40
#